data_AF-A0A9E4I061-F1
#
_entry.id   AF-A0A9E4I061-F1
#
_cell.length_a   1.000
_cell.length_b   1.000
_cell.length_c   1.000
_cell.angle_alpha   90.00
_cell.angle_beta   90.00
_cell.angle_gamma   90.00
#
_symmetry.space_group_name_H-M   'P 1'
#
loop_
_entity.id
_entity.type
_entity.pdbx_description
1 polymer ?
#
loop_
_entity_poly.entity_id
_entity_poly.type
_entity_poly.pdbx_seq_one_letter_code
_entity_poly.pdbx_strand_id
1 'polypeptide(L)' 'MSTAHISIDPDDPSTLPEGRIDPTRVDATTEAEIAAQEREDEDEAMQDMARYARRVRRRPRPPGRGEHHL' A
#
# COMPACT_ATOMS: atom_id res chain seq x y z
N MET A 1 -13.95 17.80 -1.87
CA MET A 1 -12.96 16.86 -1.32
C MET A 1 -11.96 17.69 -0.54
N SER A 2 -11.93 17.59 0.78
CA SER A 2 -10.99 18.33 1.63
C SER A 2 -9.92 17.36 2.13
N THR A 3 -8.65 17.63 1.82
CA THR A 3 -7.51 16.85 2.31
C THR A 3 -7.05 17.43 3.65
N ALA A 4 -7.14 16.62 4.71
CA ALA A 4 -6.55 16.94 6.00
C ALA A 4 -5.12 16.40 6.06
N HIS A 5 -4.16 17.26 6.35
CA HIS A 5 -2.77 16.87 6.59
C HIS A 5 -2.55 16.75 8.11
N ILE A 6 -2.17 15.56 8.56
CA ILE A 6 -1.86 15.28 9.97
C ILE A 6 -0.38 14.94 10.03
N SER A 7 0.37 15.65 10.87
CA SER A 7 1.77 15.34 11.19
C SER A 7 1.80 14.50 12.46
N ILE A 8 2.40 13.32 12.37
CA ILE A 8 2.62 12.41 13.51
C ILE A 8 4.12 12.25 13.72
N ASP A 9 4.55 12.19 14.98
CA ASP A 9 5.91 11.81 15.36
C ASP A 9 5.89 10.33 15.76
N PRO A 10 6.54 9.43 15.00
CA PRO A 10 6.54 8.00 15.32
C PRO A 10 7.32 7.67 16.60
N ASP A 11 8.21 8.55 17.07
CA ASP A 11 9.00 8.35 18.28
C ASP A 11 8.30 8.87 19.55
N ASP A 12 7.25 9.69 19.40
CA ASP A 12 6.41 10.18 20.51
C ASP A 12 4.97 9.65 20.40
N PRO A 13 4.58 8.66 21.23
CA PRO A 13 3.26 8.04 21.18
C PRO A 13 2.13 9.00 21.56
N SER A 14 2.42 10.15 22.18
CA SER A 14 1.42 11.18 22.49
C SER A 14 0.99 12.00 21.27
N THR A 15 1.77 11.95 20.19
CA THR A 15 1.44 12.59 18.91
C THR A 15 0.59 11.69 18.01
N LEU A 16 0.48 10.41 18.35
CA LEU A 16 -0.34 9.46 17.61
C LEU A 16 -1.81 9.74 17.92
N PRO A 17 -2.68 9.88 16.89
CA PRO A 17 -4.10 10.00 17.11
C PRO A 17 -4.62 8.74 17.81
N GLU A 18 -5.50 8.93 18.80
CA GLU A 18 -6.15 7.82 19.50
C GLU A 18 -6.97 6.99 18.50
N GLY A 19 -6.54 5.75 18.28
CA GLY A 19 -7.24 4.82 17.39
C GLY A 19 -8.62 4.49 17.94
N ARG A 20 -9.65 4.62 17.12
CA ARG A 20 -11.01 4.16 17.45
C ARG A 20 -11.32 2.92 16.65
N ILE A 21 -11.67 1.84 17.35
CA ILE A 21 -12.18 0.61 16.76
C ILE A 21 -13.61 0.34 17.26
N ASP A 22 -14.38 -0.39 16.47
CA ASP A 22 -15.64 -0.98 16.91
C ASP A 22 -15.33 -2.40 17.44
N PRO A 23 -15.25 -2.60 18.77
CA PRO A 23 -14.87 -3.88 19.34
C PRO A 23 -15.90 -4.97 19.04
N THR A 24 -17.19 -4.61 18.97
CA THR A 24 -18.27 -5.58 18.70
C THR A 24 -18.13 -6.16 17.30
N ARG A 25 -17.75 -5.32 16.32
CA ARG A 25 -17.45 -5.78 14.98
C ARG A 25 -16.20 -6.67 14.93
N VAL A 26 -15.13 -6.26 15.61
CA VAL A 26 -13.86 -7.03 15.63
C VAL A 26 -14.08 -8.40 16.26
N ASP A 27 -14.73 -8.46 17.41
CA ASP A 27 -14.97 -9.70 18.15
C ASP A 27 -15.95 -10.65 17.44
N ALA A 28 -16.85 -10.11 16.62
CA ALA A 28 -17.80 -10.90 15.83
C ALA A 28 -17.20 -11.44 14.52
N THR A 29 -16.06 -10.93 14.08
CA THR A 29 -15.45 -11.31 12.79
C THR A 29 -14.89 -12.72 12.88
N THR A 30 -15.32 -13.58 11.96
CA THR A 30 -14.94 -15.00 11.93
C THR A 30 -13.75 -15.26 11.01
N GLU A 31 -13.04 -16.37 11.24
CA GLU A 31 -11.92 -16.83 10.39
C GLU A 31 -12.33 -16.99 8.91
N ALA A 32 -13.58 -17.37 8.66
CA ALA A 32 -14.10 -17.51 7.29
C ALA A 32 -14.23 -16.15 6.58
N GLU A 33 -14.61 -15.11 7.31
CA GLU A 33 -14.70 -13.74 6.79
C GLU A 33 -13.30 -13.15 6.54
N ILE A 34 -12.35 -13.44 7.44
CA ILE A 34 -10.94 -13.06 7.26
C ILE A 34 -10.37 -13.73 6.01
N ALA A 35 -10.52 -15.06 5.87
CA ALA A 35 -10.00 -15.78 4.71
C ALA A 35 -10.65 -15.34 3.39
N ALA A 36 -11.92 -14.92 3.42
CA ALA A 36 -12.58 -14.37 2.25
C ALA A 36 -11.96 -13.03 1.82
N GLN A 37 -11.69 -12.14 2.79
CA GLN A 37 -11.03 -10.86 2.56
C GLN A 37 -9.58 -11.06 2.08
N GLU A 38 -8.82 -11.94 2.73
CA GLU A 38 -7.43 -12.24 2.35
C GLU A 38 -7.34 -12.67 0.88
N ARG A 39 -8.26 -13.55 0.44
CA ARG A 39 -8.29 -13.99 -0.95
C ARG A 39 -8.59 -12.85 -1.93
N GLU A 40 -9.49 -11.94 -1.57
CA GLU A 40 -9.78 -10.76 -2.40
C GLU A 40 -8.56 -9.83 -2.49
N ASP A 41 -7.91 -9.59 -1.35
CA ASP A 41 -6.70 -8.76 -1.27
C ASP A 41 -5.55 -9.40 -2.07
N GLU A 42 -5.40 -10.73 -2.03
CA GLU A 42 -4.42 -11.48 -2.84
C GLU A 42 -4.69 -11.35 -4.34
N ASP A 43 -5.95 -11.46 -4.76
CA ASP A 43 -6.35 -11.31 -6.16
C ASP A 43 -6.07 -9.88 -6.67
N GLU A 44 -6.31 -8.86 -5.86
CA GLU A 44 -5.96 -7.47 -6.18
C GLU A 44 -4.44 -7.29 -6.28
N ALA A 45 -3.69 -7.81 -5.31
CA ALA A 45 -2.23 -7.74 -5.28
C ALA A 45 -1.61 -8.41 -6.53
N MET A 46 -2.12 -9.58 -6.94
CA MET A 46 -1.66 -10.26 -8.16
C MET A 46 -1.88 -9.41 -9.41
N GLN A 47 -3.04 -8.74 -9.51
CA GLN A 47 -3.36 -7.88 -10.65
C GLN A 47 -2.44 -6.65 -10.71
N ASP A 48 -2.18 -6.02 -9.56
CA ASP A 48 -1.25 -4.89 -9.49
C ASP A 48 0.17 -5.32 -9.86
N MET A 49 0.65 -6.45 -9.34
CA MET A 49 1.96 -7.01 -9.70
C MET A 49 2.07 -7.29 -11.20
N ALA A 50 1.02 -7.83 -11.82
CA ALA A 50 0.98 -8.04 -13.27
C ALA A 50 1.07 -6.71 -14.04
N ARG A 51 0.36 -5.67 -13.59
CA ARG A 51 0.41 -4.33 -14.18
C ARG A 51 1.78 -3.70 -14.04
N TYR A 52 2.39 -3.79 -12.86
CA TYR A 52 3.73 -3.32 -12.58
C TYR A 52 4.77 -4.02 -13.47
N ALA A 53 4.73 -5.35 -13.56
CA ALA A 53 5.62 -6.13 -14.41
C ALA A 53 5.51 -5.71 -15.89
N ARG A 54 4.29 -5.49 -16.40
CA ARG A 54 4.06 -4.97 -17.76
C ARG A 54 4.67 -3.57 -17.94
N ARG A 55 4.50 -2.68 -16.96
CA ARG A 55 5.05 -1.31 -16.98
C ARG A 55 6.57 -1.33 -17.01
N VAL A 56 7.21 -2.12 -16.16
CA VAL A 56 8.68 -2.25 -16.10
C VAL A 56 9.22 -2.78 -17.42
N ARG A 57 8.60 -3.81 -18.00
CA ARG A 57 9.02 -4.38 -19.30
C ARG A 57 8.92 -3.39 -20.46
N ARG A 58 7.89 -2.54 -20.45
CA ARG A 58 7.67 -1.52 -21.49
C ARG A 58 8.50 -0.26 -21.27
N ARG A 59 9.14 -0.11 -20.12
CA ARG A 59 9.99 1.05 -19.83
C ARG A 59 11.19 1.01 -20.78
N PRO A 60 11.31 1.97 -21.71
CA PRO A 60 12.48 2.04 -22.57
C PRO A 60 13.71 2.20 -21.69
N ARG A 61 14.81 1.57 -22.08
CA ARG A 61 16.12 1.83 -21.49
C ARG A 61 16.33 3.35 -21.53
N PRO A 62 16.67 4.02 -20.42
CA PRO A 62 16.97 5.44 -20.49
C PRO A 62 18.04 5.65 -21.56
N PRO A 63 17.96 6.70 -22.39
CA PRO A 63 19.02 6.98 -23.35
C PRO A 63 20.33 6.99 -22.56
N GLY A 64 21.27 6.13 -22.96
CA GLY A 64 22.56 6.04 -22.30
C GLY A 64 23.14 7.45 -22.23
N ARG A 65 23.52 7.90 -21.02
CA ARG A 65 24.37 9.09 -20.94
C ARG A 65 25.61 8.75 -21.75
N GLY A 66 25.72 9.37 -22.92
CA GLY A 66 26.85 9.20 -23.81
C GLY A 66 28.12 9.39 -23.01
N GLU A 67 29.03 8.45 -23.20
CA GLU A 67 30.39 8.49 -22.70
C GLU A 67 31.00 9.83 -23.16
N HIS A 68 31.13 10.79 -22.25
CA HIS A 68 32.00 11.93 -22.46
C HIS A 68 33.43 11.44 -22.24
N HIS A 69 34.02 10.89 -23.31
CA HIS A 69 35.45 10.72 -23.42
C HIS A 69 36.06 12.07 -23.78
N LEU A 70 36.82 12.65 -22.85
CA LEU A 70 37.88 13.61 -23.08
C LEU A 70 39.13 13.12 -22.36
#